data_AF-A0A966RXH4-F1
#
_entry.id   AF-A0A966RXH4-F1
#
_cell.length_a   1.000
_cell.length_b   1.000
_cell.length_c   1.000
_cell.angle_alpha   90.00
_cell.angle_beta   90.00
_cell.angle_gamma   90.00
#
_symmetry.space_group_name_H-M   'P 1'
#
loop_
_entity.id
_entity.type
_entity.pdbx_description
1 polymer ?
#
loop_
_entity_poly.entity_id
_entity_poly.type
_entity_poly.pdbx_seq_one_letter_code
_entity_poly.pdbx_strand_id
1 'polypeptide(L)'
;MTPFRKTGQLYQALFRSKPTKLVEKALTHLKNYQPSKDEELAHTSLLASAYALTSMYSLELSDAIKSVHCYDKLLSNNYPLKQEDWLKLSQVYIFIYEKTQNLEQLEKAVYAGNLSSNSYQISKVLLELYLKVRDEETFNLCLEKCSRYLLDKPNDLDLIFIRAELYFEYGLRNKQTRFLQLSLEEYEKIVALHPNNQKAKSLSVATSAFLSLFLEDAEKLSESIYKSQLLSEHTPLELYAKGVSSLCYAIYSSDLDELQAAIHFLQHSHLLIAHLVRDGTIWEYVSFYFMRR
;
A
#
# COMPACT_ATOMS: atom_id res chain seq x y z
N MET A 1 7.84 -9.52 -43.60
CA MET A 1 7.65 -9.05 -42.21
C MET A 1 7.63 -7.53 -42.21
N THR A 2 6.55 -6.89 -41.73
CA THR A 2 6.39 -5.43 -41.79
C THR A 2 7.39 -4.70 -40.87
N PRO A 3 7.81 -3.47 -41.20
CA PRO A 3 8.69 -2.65 -40.36
C PRO A 3 8.18 -2.53 -38.93
N PHE A 4 6.85 -2.36 -38.76
CA PHE A 4 6.16 -2.25 -37.46
C PHE A 4 6.37 -3.46 -36.54
N ARG A 5 6.48 -4.68 -37.06
CA ARG A 5 6.75 -5.87 -36.23
C ARG A 5 8.17 -5.85 -35.64
N LYS A 6 9.16 -5.35 -36.38
CA LYS A 6 10.54 -5.21 -35.88
C LYS A 6 10.67 -4.07 -34.89
N THR A 7 10.02 -2.92 -35.11
CA THR A 7 9.97 -1.82 -34.14
C THR A 7 9.18 -2.19 -32.89
N GLY A 8 8.04 -2.85 -33.01
CA GLY A 8 7.22 -3.29 -31.86
C GLY A 8 7.95 -4.26 -30.93
N GLN A 9 8.74 -5.19 -31.47
CA GLN A 9 9.57 -6.10 -30.68
C GLN A 9 10.74 -5.37 -30.00
N LEU A 10 11.36 -4.40 -30.68
CA LEU A 10 12.42 -3.56 -30.12
C LEU A 10 11.88 -2.69 -28.97
N TYR A 11 10.69 -2.10 -29.12
CA TYR A 11 10.06 -1.29 -28.08
C TYR A 11 9.63 -2.14 -26.88
N GLN A 12 9.05 -3.33 -27.10
CA GLN A 12 8.76 -4.28 -26.01
C GLN A 12 10.03 -4.71 -25.25
N ALA A 13 11.16 -4.85 -25.93
CA ALA A 13 12.46 -5.13 -25.29
C ALA A 13 13.00 -3.92 -24.52
N LEU A 14 12.84 -2.70 -25.04
CA LEU A 14 13.27 -1.46 -24.38
C LEU A 14 12.45 -1.14 -23.12
N PHE A 15 11.14 -1.37 -23.14
CA PHE A 15 10.27 -1.20 -21.97
C PHE A 15 10.50 -2.24 -20.85
N ARG A 16 11.33 -3.27 -21.11
CA ARG A 16 11.81 -4.22 -20.09
C ARG A 16 13.13 -3.79 -19.44
N SER A 17 13.79 -2.75 -19.95
CA SER A 17 15.09 -2.25 -19.45
C SER A 17 14.92 -0.97 -18.62
N LYS A 18 15.63 -0.88 -17.48
CA LYS A 18 15.54 0.20 -16.47
C LYS A 18 16.40 1.47 -16.73
N PRO A 19 16.38 2.15 -17.89
CA PRO A 19 16.80 3.55 -17.91
C PRO A 19 15.67 4.47 -18.36
N THR A 20 15.29 5.41 -17.49
CA THR A 20 14.34 6.51 -17.75
C THR A 20 14.56 7.18 -19.11
N LYS A 21 15.83 7.41 -19.48
CA LYS A 21 16.22 7.98 -20.79
C LYS A 21 15.80 7.16 -22.01
N LEU A 22 15.74 5.82 -21.90
CA LEU A 22 15.29 4.96 -23.00
C LEU A 22 13.77 5.03 -23.18
N VAL A 23 13.02 5.11 -22.07
CA VAL A 23 11.56 5.26 -22.09
C VAL A 23 11.18 6.62 -22.67
N GLU A 24 11.85 7.70 -22.25
CA GLU A 24 11.65 9.05 -22.81
C GLU A 24 11.99 9.13 -24.31
N LYS A 25 13.10 8.51 -24.71
CA LYS A 25 13.49 8.44 -26.12
C LYS A 25 12.48 7.64 -26.94
N ALA A 26 12.01 6.51 -26.42
CA ALA A 26 10.97 5.70 -27.07
C ALA A 26 9.66 6.50 -27.20
N LEU A 27 9.24 7.22 -26.16
CA LEU A 27 8.06 8.07 -26.19
C LEU A 27 8.19 9.18 -27.24
N THR A 28 9.37 9.81 -27.34
CA THR A 28 9.64 10.83 -28.36
C THR A 28 9.53 10.27 -29.78
N HIS A 29 10.08 9.07 -30.02
CA HIS A 29 9.95 8.41 -31.31
C HIS A 29 8.50 8.03 -31.64
N LEU A 30 7.74 7.55 -30.65
CA LEU A 30 6.33 7.23 -30.83
C LEU A 30 5.52 8.48 -31.15
N LYS A 31 5.70 9.60 -30.43
CA LYS A 31 5.00 10.87 -30.70
C LYS A 31 5.21 11.37 -32.14
N ASN A 32 6.39 11.13 -32.71
CA ASN A 32 6.75 11.58 -34.05
C ASN A 32 6.37 10.58 -35.15
N TYR A 33 5.94 9.37 -34.80
CA TYR A 33 5.53 8.37 -35.75
C TYR A 33 4.10 8.65 -36.24
N GLN A 34 3.89 8.62 -37.55
CA GLN A 34 2.57 8.75 -38.15
C GLN A 34 2.04 7.35 -38.48
N PRO A 35 1.12 6.78 -37.66
CA PRO A 35 0.57 5.47 -37.93
C PRO A 35 -0.35 5.49 -39.15
N SER A 36 -0.36 4.40 -39.91
CA SER A 36 -1.44 4.15 -40.86
C SER A 36 -2.76 3.86 -40.13
N LYS A 37 -3.90 3.87 -40.84
CA LYS A 37 -5.21 3.54 -40.25
C LYS A 37 -5.22 2.19 -39.54
N ASP A 38 -4.54 1.20 -40.11
CA ASP A 38 -4.49 -0.17 -39.56
C ASP A 38 -3.56 -0.27 -38.33
N GLU A 39 -2.65 0.69 -38.15
CA GLU A 39 -1.69 0.73 -37.05
C GLU A 39 -2.15 1.64 -35.90
N GLU A 40 -3.22 2.42 -36.07
CA GLU A 40 -3.62 3.48 -35.14
C GLU A 40 -3.85 2.97 -33.72
N LEU A 41 -4.59 1.88 -33.56
CA LEU A 41 -4.88 1.30 -32.23
C LEU A 41 -3.64 0.65 -31.61
N ALA A 42 -2.83 -0.05 -32.41
CA ALA A 42 -1.58 -0.64 -31.94
C ALA A 42 -0.58 0.44 -31.50
N HIS A 43 -0.51 1.55 -32.25
CA HIS A 43 0.28 2.71 -31.89
C HIS A 43 -0.23 3.39 -30.61
N THR A 44 -1.54 3.55 -30.48
CA THR A 44 -2.19 4.08 -29.27
C THR A 44 -1.87 3.22 -28.04
N SER A 45 -1.86 1.89 -28.17
CA SER A 45 -1.46 0.96 -27.12
C SER A 45 0.00 1.15 -26.68
N LEU A 46 0.92 1.33 -27.63
CA LEU A 46 2.32 1.64 -27.32
C LEU A 46 2.48 3.00 -26.63
N LEU A 47 1.75 4.03 -27.09
CA LEU A 47 1.72 5.34 -26.44
C LEU A 47 1.18 5.26 -25.01
N ALA A 48 0.07 4.53 -24.79
CA ALA A 48 -0.53 4.35 -23.46
C ALA A 48 0.49 3.76 -22.47
N SER A 49 1.16 2.69 -22.88
CA SER A 49 2.23 2.04 -22.11
C SER A 49 3.44 2.96 -21.88
N ALA A 50 3.87 3.70 -22.91
CA ALA A 50 5.01 4.60 -22.79
C ALA A 50 4.73 5.74 -21.82
N TYR A 51 3.56 6.38 -21.93
CA TYR A 51 3.13 7.43 -21.00
C TYR A 51 2.97 6.90 -19.56
N ALA A 52 2.41 5.69 -19.38
CA ALA A 52 2.28 5.07 -18.06
C ALA A 52 3.66 4.91 -17.40
N LEU A 53 4.63 4.37 -18.14
CA LEU A 53 5.99 4.17 -17.64
C LEU A 53 6.67 5.51 -17.37
N THR A 54 6.57 6.47 -18.30
CA THR A 54 7.12 7.81 -18.10
C THR A 54 6.56 8.46 -16.84
N SER A 55 5.24 8.46 -16.63
CA SER A 55 4.65 9.08 -15.44
C SER A 55 5.11 8.45 -14.13
N MET A 56 5.36 7.14 -14.11
CA MET A 56 5.90 6.46 -12.93
C MET A 56 7.36 6.85 -12.64
N TYR A 57 8.13 7.24 -13.67
CA TYR A 57 9.53 7.64 -13.52
C TYR A 57 9.73 9.13 -13.30
N SER A 58 9.05 9.96 -14.09
CA SER A 58 9.11 11.42 -14.00
C SER A 58 8.26 11.97 -12.87
N LEU A 59 7.34 11.16 -12.32
CA LEU A 59 6.34 11.57 -11.33
C LEU A 59 5.48 12.75 -11.81
N GLU A 60 5.27 12.82 -13.13
CA GLU A 60 4.48 13.86 -13.80
C GLU A 60 3.02 13.43 -13.96
N LEU A 61 2.10 14.20 -13.36
CA LEU A 61 0.65 13.98 -13.48
C LEU A 61 0.17 14.12 -14.92
N SER A 62 0.78 15.02 -15.69
CA SER A 62 0.38 15.27 -17.08
C SER A 62 0.56 14.04 -17.98
N ASP A 63 1.59 13.24 -17.76
CA ASP A 63 1.84 12.02 -18.52
C ASP A 63 0.93 10.88 -18.06
N ALA A 64 0.58 10.83 -16.77
CA ALA A 64 -0.39 9.87 -16.25
C ALA A 64 -1.77 10.09 -16.89
N ILE A 65 -2.22 11.35 -16.96
CA ILE A 65 -3.50 11.72 -17.60
C ILE A 65 -3.50 11.34 -19.09
N LYS A 66 -2.40 11.60 -19.80
CA LYS A 66 -2.26 11.19 -21.22
C LYS A 66 -2.31 9.67 -21.38
N SER A 67 -1.71 8.92 -20.46
CA SER A 67 -1.79 7.46 -20.45
C SER A 67 -3.23 6.98 -20.32
N VAL A 68 -3.99 7.50 -19.35
CA VAL A 68 -5.41 7.18 -19.17
C VAL A 68 -6.21 7.50 -20.44
N HIS A 69 -6.02 8.68 -21.02
CA HIS A 69 -6.72 9.06 -22.25
C HIS A 69 -6.43 8.08 -23.42
N CYS A 70 -5.19 7.61 -23.55
CA CYS A 70 -4.86 6.58 -24.53
C CYS A 70 -5.56 5.24 -24.21
N TYR A 71 -5.61 4.82 -22.94
CA TYR A 71 -6.34 3.61 -22.55
C TYR A 71 -7.85 3.72 -22.78
N ASP A 72 -8.45 4.86 -22.48
CA ASP A 72 -9.88 5.12 -22.74
C ASP A 72 -10.19 5.02 -24.24
N LYS A 73 -9.30 5.53 -25.10
CA LYS A 73 -9.42 5.37 -26.55
C LYS A 73 -9.35 3.90 -26.97
N LEU A 74 -8.48 3.10 -26.36
CA LEU A 74 -8.38 1.66 -26.65
C LEU A 74 -9.66 0.92 -26.22
N LEU A 75 -10.17 1.21 -25.02
CA LEU A 75 -11.35 0.57 -24.46
C LEU A 75 -12.62 0.91 -25.25
N SER A 76 -12.81 2.18 -25.63
CA SER A 76 -13.93 2.61 -26.48
C SER A 76 -13.93 1.98 -27.88
N ASN A 77 -12.77 1.52 -28.35
CA ASN A 77 -12.62 0.78 -29.60
C ASN A 77 -12.58 -0.75 -29.41
N ASN A 78 -12.93 -1.26 -28.22
CA ASN A 78 -12.90 -2.69 -27.87
C ASN A 78 -11.53 -3.36 -28.14
N TYR A 79 -10.44 -2.60 -28.01
CA TYR A 79 -9.10 -3.14 -28.22
C TYR A 79 -8.72 -4.12 -27.09
N PRO A 80 -8.25 -5.34 -27.41
CA PRO A 80 -7.96 -6.35 -26.41
C PRO A 80 -6.69 -5.99 -25.62
N LEU A 81 -6.87 -5.48 -24.40
CA LEU A 81 -5.76 -5.20 -23.47
C LEU A 81 -5.20 -6.48 -22.85
N LYS A 82 -3.87 -6.54 -22.70
CA LYS A 82 -3.19 -7.64 -22.01
C LYS A 82 -3.20 -7.42 -20.49
N GLN A 83 -2.94 -8.48 -19.73
CA GLN A 83 -2.79 -8.40 -18.27
C GLN A 83 -1.75 -7.36 -17.83
N GLU A 84 -0.63 -7.25 -18.56
CA GLU A 84 0.40 -6.23 -18.30
C GLU A 84 -0.10 -4.79 -18.50
N ASP A 85 -1.03 -4.57 -19.43
CA ASP A 85 -1.59 -3.25 -19.70
C ASP A 85 -2.57 -2.84 -18.60
N TRP A 86 -3.38 -3.79 -18.14
CA TRP A 86 -4.24 -3.61 -16.96
C TRP A 86 -3.44 -3.33 -15.69
N LEU A 87 -2.29 -3.99 -15.51
CA LEU A 87 -1.38 -3.73 -14.39
C LEU A 87 -0.87 -2.28 -14.42
N LYS A 88 -0.38 -1.83 -15.58
CA LYS A 88 0.10 -0.44 -15.76
C LYS A 88 -1.02 0.56 -15.53
N LEU A 89 -2.21 0.30 -16.07
CA LEU A 89 -3.36 1.18 -15.90
C LEU A 89 -3.77 1.29 -14.42
N SER A 90 -3.78 0.17 -13.68
CA SER A 90 -4.00 0.17 -12.22
C SER A 90 -2.98 1.05 -11.50
N GLN A 91 -1.70 0.94 -11.84
CA GLN A 91 -0.63 1.76 -11.26
C GLN A 91 -0.76 3.24 -11.62
N VAL A 92 -1.16 3.56 -12.85
CA VAL A 92 -1.43 4.95 -13.27
C VAL A 92 -2.57 5.54 -12.45
N TYR A 93 -3.66 4.80 -12.24
CA TYR A 93 -4.78 5.27 -11.43
C TYR A 93 -4.39 5.51 -9.96
N ILE A 94 -3.57 4.63 -9.37
CA ILE A 94 -3.02 4.86 -8.01
C ILE A 94 -2.19 6.14 -7.99
N PHE A 95 -1.32 6.35 -8.97
CA PHE A 95 -0.49 7.54 -9.03
C PHE A 95 -1.32 8.82 -9.17
N ILE A 96 -2.37 8.81 -10.01
CA ILE A 96 -3.31 9.93 -10.12
C ILE A 96 -4.03 10.14 -8.78
N TYR A 97 -4.47 9.08 -8.13
CA TYR A 97 -5.05 9.14 -6.78
C TYR A 97 -4.09 9.80 -5.79
N GLU A 98 -2.83 9.38 -5.71
CA GLU A 98 -1.83 9.97 -4.80
C GLU A 98 -1.65 11.47 -5.01
N LYS A 99 -1.72 11.93 -6.27
CA LYS A 99 -1.57 13.36 -6.62
C LYS A 99 -2.84 14.20 -6.45
N THR A 100 -4.01 13.60 -6.61
CA THR A 100 -5.30 14.33 -6.66
C THR A 100 -6.19 14.08 -5.44
N GLN A 101 -5.91 13.02 -4.69
CA GLN A 101 -6.75 12.47 -3.61
C GLN A 101 -8.19 12.13 -4.04
N ASN A 102 -8.45 11.95 -5.35
CA ASN A 102 -9.76 11.58 -5.86
C ASN A 102 -10.02 10.08 -5.75
N LEU A 103 -10.92 9.67 -4.85
CA LEU A 103 -11.26 8.27 -4.56
C LEU A 103 -11.76 7.47 -5.78
N GLU A 104 -12.41 8.12 -6.74
CA GLU A 104 -12.86 7.46 -7.99
C GLU A 104 -11.69 6.80 -8.73
N GLN A 105 -10.49 7.39 -8.64
CA GLN A 105 -9.29 6.82 -9.25
C GLN A 105 -8.86 5.54 -8.55
N LEU A 106 -9.05 5.44 -7.23
CA LEU A 106 -8.71 4.25 -6.48
C LEU A 106 -9.67 3.08 -6.80
N GLU A 107 -10.96 3.37 -6.98
CA GLU A 107 -11.94 2.39 -7.47
C GLU A 107 -11.60 1.89 -8.88
N LYS A 108 -11.23 2.81 -9.78
CA LYS A 108 -10.72 2.46 -11.13
C LYS A 108 -9.44 1.62 -11.06
N ALA A 109 -8.56 1.89 -10.09
CA ALA A 109 -7.36 1.09 -9.86
C ALA A 109 -7.68 -0.35 -9.41
N VAL A 110 -8.71 -0.54 -8.58
CA VAL A 110 -9.20 -1.88 -8.17
C VAL A 110 -9.74 -2.62 -9.39
N TYR A 111 -10.55 -1.97 -10.22
CA TYR A 111 -11.09 -2.58 -11.44
C TYR A 111 -9.97 -3.05 -12.38
N ALA A 112 -9.02 -2.17 -12.71
CA ALA A 112 -7.88 -2.52 -13.55
C ALA A 112 -6.97 -3.58 -12.89
N GLY A 113 -6.77 -3.50 -11.58
CA GLY A 113 -5.98 -4.47 -10.81
C GLY A 113 -6.57 -5.88 -10.88
N ASN A 114 -7.89 -6.02 -10.78
CA ASN A 114 -8.60 -7.31 -10.90
C ASN A 114 -8.35 -7.94 -12.28
N LEU A 115 -8.37 -7.13 -13.35
CA LEU A 115 -8.13 -7.61 -14.72
C LEU A 115 -6.66 -7.95 -15.00
N SER A 116 -5.72 -7.37 -14.26
CA SER A 116 -4.30 -7.66 -14.39
C SER A 116 -3.90 -9.06 -13.88
N SER A 117 -4.74 -9.71 -13.07
CA SER A 117 -4.44 -10.98 -12.39
C SER A 117 -3.19 -10.94 -11.47
N ASN A 118 -2.67 -9.76 -11.14
CA ASN A 118 -1.54 -9.61 -10.20
C ASN A 118 -2.05 -9.56 -8.76
N SER A 119 -1.85 -10.68 -8.03
CA SER A 119 -2.34 -10.87 -6.65
C SER A 119 -1.85 -9.81 -5.66
N TYR A 120 -0.58 -9.41 -5.76
CA TYR A 120 0.00 -8.41 -4.87
C TYR A 120 -0.61 -7.03 -5.16
N GLN A 121 -0.64 -6.63 -6.43
CA GLN A 121 -1.14 -5.32 -6.83
C GLN A 121 -2.58 -5.11 -6.38
N ILE A 122 -3.47 -6.06 -6.68
CA ILE A 122 -4.88 -5.92 -6.31
C ILE A 122 -5.07 -5.88 -4.79
N SER A 123 -4.34 -6.71 -4.04
CA SER A 123 -4.44 -6.73 -2.57
C SER A 123 -3.94 -5.41 -1.97
N LYS A 124 -2.86 -4.84 -2.53
CA LYS A 124 -2.33 -3.54 -2.12
C LYS A 124 -3.32 -2.40 -2.36
N VAL A 125 -3.97 -2.37 -3.53
CA VAL A 125 -4.96 -1.33 -3.86
C VAL A 125 -6.21 -1.46 -3.02
N LEU A 126 -6.67 -2.68 -2.74
CA LEU A 126 -7.82 -2.91 -1.87
C LEU A 126 -7.55 -2.50 -0.42
N LEU A 127 -6.34 -2.77 0.09
CA LEU A 127 -5.93 -2.27 1.41
C LEU A 127 -5.95 -0.73 1.43
N GLU A 128 -5.38 -0.10 0.42
CA GLU A 128 -5.36 1.35 0.28
C GLU A 128 -6.79 1.94 0.22
N LEU A 129 -7.71 1.29 -0.50
CA LEU A 129 -9.12 1.69 -0.56
C LEU A 129 -9.80 1.56 0.81
N TYR A 130 -9.60 0.42 1.49
CA TYR A 130 -10.13 0.21 2.82
C TYR A 130 -9.63 1.26 3.82
N LEU A 131 -8.33 1.60 3.77
CA LEU A 131 -7.74 2.61 4.65
C LEU A 131 -8.37 4.01 4.48
N LYS A 132 -8.97 4.28 3.30
CA LYS A 132 -9.60 5.55 2.97
C LYS A 132 -11.09 5.58 3.21
N VAL A 133 -11.81 4.56 2.73
CA VAL A 133 -13.27 4.50 2.82
C VAL A 133 -13.70 3.98 4.19
N ARG A 134 -12.93 3.04 4.75
CA ARG A 134 -13.04 2.66 6.16
C ARG A 134 -14.44 2.06 6.43
N ASP A 135 -14.93 1.19 5.55
CA ASP A 135 -16.18 0.47 5.73
C ASP A 135 -15.98 -1.07 5.81
N GLU A 136 -17.03 -1.78 6.20
CA GLU A 136 -17.00 -3.23 6.36
C GLU A 136 -16.99 -3.99 5.02
N GLU A 137 -17.57 -3.40 3.96
CA GLU A 137 -17.64 -4.02 2.63
C GLU A 137 -16.25 -4.09 1.98
N THR A 138 -15.52 -2.98 2.00
CA THR A 138 -14.14 -2.86 1.50
C THR A 138 -13.16 -3.69 2.32
N PHE A 139 -13.34 -3.77 3.64
CA PHE A 139 -12.59 -4.69 4.50
C PHE A 139 -12.79 -6.15 4.06
N ASN A 140 -14.05 -6.59 3.96
CA ASN A 140 -14.39 -7.96 3.60
C ASN A 140 -13.89 -8.32 2.19
N LEU A 141 -14.02 -7.40 1.23
CA LEU A 141 -13.50 -7.58 -0.12
C LEU A 141 -11.98 -7.72 -0.13
N CYS A 142 -11.25 -6.86 0.59
CA CYS A 142 -9.80 -6.95 0.69
C CYS A 142 -9.38 -8.27 1.34
N LEU A 143 -10.06 -8.67 2.41
CA LEU A 143 -9.78 -9.90 3.14
C LEU A 143 -10.02 -11.14 2.29
N GLU A 144 -11.17 -11.21 1.59
CA GLU A 144 -11.53 -12.31 0.68
C GLU A 144 -10.46 -12.49 -0.40
N LYS A 145 -10.11 -11.41 -1.11
CA LYS A 145 -9.12 -11.45 -2.20
C LYS A 145 -7.75 -11.85 -1.69
N CYS A 146 -7.25 -11.18 -0.66
CA CYS A 146 -5.92 -11.45 -0.12
C CYS A 146 -5.82 -12.89 0.40
N SER A 147 -6.84 -13.36 1.13
CA SER A 147 -6.88 -14.73 1.65
C SER A 147 -6.93 -15.77 0.55
N ARG A 148 -7.69 -15.53 -0.53
CA ARG A 148 -7.73 -16.42 -1.69
C ARG A 148 -6.36 -16.56 -2.35
N TYR A 149 -5.64 -15.46 -2.54
CA TYR A 149 -4.29 -15.52 -3.12
C TYR A 149 -3.29 -16.24 -2.22
N LEU A 150 -3.45 -16.13 -0.90
CA LEU A 150 -2.65 -16.87 0.06
C LEU A 150 -2.96 -18.37 0.11
N LEU A 151 -4.12 -18.83 -0.38
CA LEU A 151 -4.35 -20.27 -0.58
C LEU A 151 -3.41 -20.84 -1.66
N ASP A 152 -3.20 -20.08 -2.74
CA ASP A 152 -2.31 -20.48 -3.84
C ASP A 152 -0.83 -20.24 -3.50
N LYS A 153 -0.54 -19.22 -2.68
CA LYS A 153 0.82 -18.81 -2.29
C LYS A 153 0.94 -18.58 -0.78
N PRO A 154 0.90 -19.64 0.06
CA PRO A 154 0.80 -19.51 1.52
C PRO A 154 2.01 -18.87 2.24
N ASN A 155 3.13 -18.75 1.52
CA ASN A 155 4.38 -18.18 2.02
C ASN A 155 4.75 -16.86 1.30
N ASP A 156 3.83 -16.26 0.55
CA ASP A 156 4.04 -14.95 -0.07
C ASP A 156 4.04 -13.87 1.03
N LEU A 157 5.25 -13.43 1.40
CA LEU A 157 5.47 -12.50 2.51
C LEU A 157 4.75 -11.18 2.31
N ASP A 158 4.69 -10.69 1.07
CA ASP A 158 4.07 -9.41 0.75
C ASP A 158 2.55 -9.49 0.96
N LEU A 159 1.93 -10.60 0.58
CA LEU A 159 0.51 -10.86 0.83
C LEU A 159 0.23 -11.10 2.31
N ILE A 160 1.09 -11.83 3.02
CA ILE A 160 0.98 -12.02 4.47
C ILE A 160 1.03 -10.66 5.17
N PHE A 161 1.95 -9.79 4.75
CA PHE A 161 2.10 -8.45 5.29
C PHE A 161 0.84 -7.60 5.07
N ILE A 162 0.28 -7.59 3.86
CA ILE A 162 -0.96 -6.87 3.54
C ILE A 162 -2.12 -7.36 4.41
N ARG A 163 -2.25 -8.68 4.61
CA ARG A 163 -3.30 -9.24 5.46
C ARG A 163 -3.11 -8.87 6.93
N ALA A 164 -1.88 -8.90 7.43
CA ALA A 164 -1.56 -8.46 8.78
C ALA A 164 -1.96 -6.99 8.99
N GLU A 165 -1.60 -6.11 8.06
CA GLU A 165 -1.94 -4.69 8.11
C GLU A 165 -3.47 -4.46 8.05
N LEU A 166 -4.18 -5.21 7.21
CA LEU A 166 -5.65 -5.16 7.15
C LEU A 166 -6.30 -5.54 8.50
N TYR A 167 -5.82 -6.63 9.12
CA TYR A 167 -6.29 -7.07 10.43
C TYR A 167 -5.95 -6.07 11.54
N PHE A 168 -4.74 -5.50 11.51
CA PHE A 168 -4.31 -4.49 12.45
C PHE A 168 -5.25 -3.28 12.44
N GLU A 169 -5.46 -2.70 11.25
CA GLU A 169 -6.26 -1.48 11.08
C GLU A 169 -7.73 -1.69 11.42
N TYR A 170 -8.32 -2.81 10.99
CA TYR A 170 -9.69 -3.16 11.35
C TYR A 170 -9.86 -3.47 12.84
N GLY A 171 -8.94 -4.24 13.41
CA GLY A 171 -8.92 -4.61 14.82
C GLY A 171 -8.77 -3.40 15.73
N LEU A 172 -7.86 -2.50 15.39
CA LEU A 172 -7.62 -1.27 16.15
C LEU A 172 -8.87 -0.37 16.14
N ARG A 173 -9.46 -0.15 14.96
CA ARG A 173 -10.60 0.77 14.79
C ARG A 173 -11.88 0.30 15.42
N ASN A 174 -12.17 -0.98 15.27
CA ASN A 174 -13.38 -1.57 15.82
C ASN A 174 -13.17 -2.14 17.23
N LYS A 175 -11.97 -1.97 17.81
CA LYS A 175 -11.55 -2.56 19.09
C LYS A 175 -11.76 -4.07 19.16
N GLN A 176 -11.53 -4.75 18.04
CA GLN A 176 -11.73 -6.19 17.92
C GLN A 176 -10.41 -6.92 18.18
N THR A 177 -10.27 -7.41 19.42
CA THR A 177 -9.08 -8.14 19.89
C THR A 177 -8.78 -9.37 19.03
N ARG A 178 -9.81 -10.05 18.49
CA ARG A 178 -9.64 -11.18 17.56
C ARG A 178 -8.82 -10.79 16.32
N PHE A 179 -9.07 -9.62 15.73
CA PHE A 179 -8.33 -9.20 14.54
C PHE A 179 -6.93 -8.69 14.89
N LEU A 180 -6.74 -8.04 16.04
CA LEU A 180 -5.39 -7.72 16.53
C LEU A 180 -4.57 -8.98 16.80
N GLN A 181 -5.18 -10.03 17.36
CA GLN A 181 -4.54 -11.33 17.56
C GLN A 181 -4.13 -11.96 16.22
N LEU A 182 -5.02 -11.99 15.23
CA LEU A 182 -4.69 -12.48 13.88
C LEU A 182 -3.57 -11.65 13.22
N SER A 183 -3.58 -10.34 13.40
CA SER A 183 -2.50 -9.47 12.92
C SER A 183 -1.16 -9.80 13.56
N LEU A 184 -1.14 -10.03 14.88
CA LEU A 184 0.06 -10.36 15.62
C LEU A 184 0.66 -11.68 15.13
N GLU A 185 -0.18 -12.71 14.98
CA GLU A 185 0.23 -14.02 14.47
C GLU A 185 0.88 -13.94 13.09
N GLU A 186 0.35 -13.11 12.18
CA GLU A 186 0.93 -12.92 10.85
C GLU A 186 2.27 -12.17 10.90
N TYR A 187 2.40 -11.12 11.72
CA TYR A 187 3.69 -10.45 11.89
C TYR A 187 4.73 -11.37 12.54
N GLU A 188 4.36 -12.15 13.56
CA GLU A 188 5.24 -13.13 14.20
C GLU A 188 5.67 -14.22 13.22
N LYS A 189 4.77 -14.68 12.34
CA LYS A 189 5.12 -15.58 11.24
C LYS A 189 6.17 -14.97 10.32
N ILE A 190 6.04 -13.69 9.94
CA ILE A 190 7.06 -13.00 9.13
C ILE A 190 8.39 -12.90 9.89
N VAL A 191 8.36 -12.56 11.18
CA VAL A 191 9.57 -12.45 12.01
C VAL A 191 10.28 -13.81 12.16
N ALA A 192 9.53 -14.89 12.34
CA ALA A 192 10.07 -16.24 12.42
C ALA A 192 10.77 -16.67 11.12
N LEU A 193 10.17 -16.34 9.97
CA LEU A 193 10.75 -16.63 8.65
C LEU A 193 11.90 -15.68 8.29
N HIS A 194 11.83 -14.42 8.72
CA HIS A 194 12.78 -13.36 8.41
C HIS A 194 13.14 -12.58 9.67
N PRO A 195 14.05 -13.10 10.52
CA PRO A 195 14.44 -12.46 11.77
C PRO A 195 15.09 -11.09 11.62
N ASN A 196 15.48 -10.68 10.41
CA ASN A 196 16.04 -9.36 10.14
C ASN A 196 15.00 -8.36 9.61
N ASN A 197 13.73 -8.76 9.49
CA ASN A 197 12.66 -7.87 9.03
C ASN A 197 12.23 -6.92 10.16
N GLN A 198 12.89 -5.76 10.23
CA GLN A 198 12.63 -4.75 11.26
C GLN A 198 11.21 -4.18 11.19
N LYS A 199 10.63 -4.11 9.98
CA LYS A 199 9.25 -3.64 9.80
C LYS A 199 8.26 -4.57 10.51
N ALA A 200 8.37 -5.87 10.28
CA ALA A 200 7.51 -6.86 10.92
C ALA A 200 7.71 -6.89 12.44
N LYS A 201 8.96 -6.80 12.93
CA LYS A 201 9.25 -6.72 14.38
C LYS A 201 8.62 -5.50 15.05
N SER A 202 8.76 -4.34 14.43
CA SER A 202 8.22 -3.09 15.00
C SER A 202 6.69 -3.17 15.08
N LEU A 203 6.05 -3.66 14.02
CA LEU A 203 4.60 -3.78 13.98
C LEU A 203 4.06 -4.90 14.87
N SER A 204 4.78 -6.01 15.05
CA SER A 204 4.40 -7.04 16.03
C SER A 204 4.40 -6.48 17.45
N VAL A 205 5.42 -5.68 17.81
CA VAL A 205 5.50 -5.02 19.12
C VAL A 205 4.35 -4.03 19.32
N ALA A 206 4.08 -3.17 18.35
CA ALA A 206 2.97 -2.22 18.41
C ALA A 206 1.61 -2.92 18.53
N THR A 207 1.40 -3.97 17.73
CA THR A 207 0.16 -4.79 17.75
C THR A 207 -0.02 -5.47 19.10
N SER A 208 1.05 -6.03 19.66
CA SER A 208 1.05 -6.65 20.99
C SER A 208 0.68 -5.66 22.08
N ALA A 209 1.20 -4.42 22.03
CA ALA A 209 0.86 -3.38 23.00
C ALA A 209 -0.62 -3.02 22.97
N PHE A 210 -1.19 -2.77 21.77
CA PHE A 210 -2.62 -2.47 21.62
C PHE A 210 -3.52 -3.64 22.06
N LEU A 211 -3.16 -4.86 21.67
CA LEU A 211 -3.89 -6.05 22.08
C LEU A 211 -3.89 -6.22 23.60
N SER A 212 -2.73 -6.05 24.24
CA SER A 212 -2.58 -6.15 25.69
C SER A 212 -3.39 -5.08 26.42
N LEU A 213 -3.38 -3.84 25.91
CA LEU A 213 -4.22 -2.77 26.43
C LEU A 213 -5.71 -3.10 26.35
N PHE A 214 -6.19 -3.62 25.21
CA PHE A 214 -7.62 -3.96 25.03
C PHE A 214 -8.05 -5.17 25.84
N LEU A 215 -7.12 -6.06 26.19
CA LEU A 215 -7.36 -7.20 27.08
C LEU A 215 -7.15 -6.86 28.56
N GLU A 216 -6.68 -5.66 28.88
CA GLU A 216 -6.25 -5.25 30.23
C GLU A 216 -5.18 -6.20 30.82
N ASP A 217 -4.31 -6.74 29.96
CA ASP A 217 -3.25 -7.70 30.32
C ASP A 217 -1.95 -6.95 30.66
N ALA A 218 -1.75 -6.69 31.95
CA ALA A 218 -0.59 -5.95 32.46
C ALA A 218 0.76 -6.62 32.15
N GLU A 219 0.79 -7.95 32.19
CA GLU A 219 2.02 -8.72 32.01
C GLU A 219 2.48 -8.61 30.55
N LYS A 220 1.57 -8.86 29.59
CA LYS A 220 1.87 -8.73 28.17
C LYS A 220 2.13 -7.30 27.74
N LEU A 221 1.47 -6.32 28.38
CA LEU A 221 1.77 -4.92 28.15
C LEU A 221 3.20 -4.59 28.59
N SER A 222 3.61 -5.05 29.77
CA SER A 222 4.99 -4.90 30.28
C SER A 222 6.01 -5.56 29.35
N GLU A 223 5.70 -6.76 28.85
CA GLU A 223 6.53 -7.47 27.88
C GLU A 223 6.67 -6.68 26.56
N SER A 224 5.57 -6.09 26.07
CA SER A 224 5.55 -5.30 24.83
C SER A 224 6.40 -4.03 24.97
N ILE A 225 6.40 -3.38 26.13
CA ILE A 225 7.26 -2.24 26.43
C ILE A 225 8.73 -2.66 26.44
N TYR A 226 9.05 -3.74 27.15
CA TYR A 226 10.42 -4.27 27.19
C TYR A 226 10.92 -4.59 25.78
N LYS A 227 10.13 -5.29 24.96
CA LYS A 227 10.47 -5.56 23.55
C LYS A 227 10.66 -4.29 22.74
N SER A 228 9.87 -3.25 22.97
CA SER A 228 10.01 -1.97 22.28
C SER A 228 11.31 -1.23 22.62
N GLN A 229 11.82 -1.39 23.84
CA GLN A 229 13.11 -0.80 24.27
C GLN A 229 14.32 -1.50 23.64
N LEU A 230 14.15 -2.72 23.11
CA LEU A 230 15.19 -3.46 22.39
C LEU A 230 15.29 -3.06 20.90
N LEU A 231 14.40 -2.20 20.41
CA LEU A 231 14.45 -1.68 19.05
C LEU A 231 15.55 -0.62 18.91
N SER A 232 16.15 -0.50 17.72
CA SER A 232 17.34 0.32 17.51
C SER A 232 17.06 1.82 17.34
N GLU A 233 15.79 2.22 17.21
CA GLU A 233 15.32 3.61 17.00
C GLU A 233 15.85 4.30 15.73
N HIS A 234 16.39 3.54 14.78
CA HIS A 234 16.96 4.10 13.55
C HIS A 234 15.93 4.28 12.44
N THR A 235 14.80 3.58 12.53
CA THR A 235 13.70 3.68 11.56
C THR A 235 12.47 4.32 12.18
N PRO A 236 11.67 5.04 11.38
CA PRO A 236 10.43 5.61 11.87
C PRO A 236 9.42 4.58 12.42
N LEU A 237 9.44 3.34 11.91
CA LEU A 237 8.60 2.25 12.39
C LEU A 237 8.99 1.80 13.80
N GLU A 238 10.29 1.76 14.11
CA GLU A 238 10.78 1.43 15.45
C GLU A 238 10.38 2.52 16.45
N LEU A 239 10.52 3.80 16.06
CA LEU A 239 10.05 4.94 16.86
C LEU A 239 8.54 4.86 17.08
N TYR A 240 7.76 4.54 16.04
CA TYR A 240 6.32 4.34 16.16
C TYR A 240 5.99 3.24 17.17
N ALA A 241 6.62 2.06 17.08
CA ALA A 241 6.37 0.95 17.98
C ALA A 241 6.70 1.30 19.44
N LYS A 242 7.82 1.98 19.68
CA LYS A 242 8.20 2.46 21.01
C LYS A 242 7.18 3.45 21.58
N GLY A 243 6.81 4.46 20.78
CA GLY A 243 5.85 5.47 21.20
C GLY A 243 4.47 4.88 21.49
N VAL A 244 4.00 3.95 20.67
CA VAL A 244 2.73 3.23 20.89
C VAL A 244 2.78 2.38 22.15
N SER A 245 3.87 1.65 22.40
CA SER A 245 4.00 0.84 23.62
C SER A 245 3.97 1.70 24.88
N SER A 246 4.72 2.82 24.90
CA SER A 246 4.67 3.79 26.00
C SER A 246 3.29 4.40 26.18
N LEU A 247 2.63 4.75 25.07
CA LEU A 247 1.28 5.30 25.10
C LEU A 247 0.28 4.30 25.70
N CYS A 248 0.31 3.03 25.26
CA CYS A 248 -0.56 1.99 25.79
C CYS A 248 -0.34 1.76 27.29
N TYR A 249 0.92 1.78 27.73
CA TYR A 249 1.25 1.69 29.16
C TYR A 249 0.66 2.84 29.97
N ALA A 250 0.89 4.08 29.56
CA ALA A 250 0.39 5.26 30.25
C ALA A 250 -1.14 5.27 30.34
N ILE A 251 -1.81 4.84 29.27
CA ILE A 251 -3.27 4.69 29.23
C ILE A 251 -3.74 3.61 30.22
N TYR A 252 -3.05 2.47 30.29
CA TYR A 252 -3.37 1.39 31.23
C TYR A 252 -3.15 1.81 32.68
N SER A 253 -1.97 2.38 33.00
CA SER A 253 -1.60 2.83 34.34
C SER A 253 -2.37 4.06 34.80
N SER A 254 -3.04 4.76 33.88
CA SER A 254 -3.72 6.04 34.13
C SER A 254 -2.76 7.13 34.62
N ASP A 255 -1.50 7.06 34.19
CA ASP A 255 -0.44 8.01 34.52
C ASP A 255 -0.42 9.15 33.50
N LEU A 256 -0.82 10.34 33.93
CA LEU A 256 -0.93 11.51 33.06
C LEU A 256 0.44 12.07 32.65
N ASP A 257 1.46 11.92 33.50
CA ASP A 257 2.80 12.41 33.20
C ASP A 257 3.46 11.53 32.13
N GLU A 258 3.35 10.21 32.28
CA GLU A 258 3.78 9.24 31.26
C GLU A 258 2.99 9.39 29.96
N LEU A 259 1.70 9.69 30.05
CA LEU A 259 0.88 9.94 28.86
C LEU A 259 1.36 11.17 28.11
N GLN A 260 1.61 12.28 28.81
CA GLN A 260 2.10 13.51 28.21
C GLN A 260 3.49 13.30 27.58
N ALA A 261 4.35 12.54 28.25
CA ALA A 261 5.67 12.16 27.72
C ALA A 261 5.56 11.31 26.44
N ALA A 262 4.69 10.29 26.43
CA ALA A 262 4.47 9.43 25.27
C ALA A 262 3.89 10.20 24.08
N ILE A 263 2.93 11.11 24.33
CA ILE A 263 2.36 11.99 23.32
C ILE A 263 3.45 12.91 22.74
N HIS A 264 4.23 13.55 23.61
CA HIS A 264 5.31 14.43 23.19
C HIS A 264 6.35 13.69 22.34
N PHE A 265 6.71 12.46 22.73
CA PHE A 265 7.62 11.60 21.98
C PHE A 265 7.08 11.29 20.57
N LEU A 266 5.81 10.91 20.46
CA LEU A 266 5.16 10.63 19.18
C LEU A 266 5.06 11.89 18.31
N GLN A 267 4.77 13.05 18.88
CA GLN A 267 4.74 14.35 18.19
C GLN A 267 6.11 14.75 17.66
N HIS A 268 7.19 14.53 18.42
CA HIS A 268 8.55 14.85 17.96
C HIS A 268 9.05 13.88 16.89
N SER A 269 8.62 12.63 17.00
CA SER A 269 8.88 11.60 16.00
C SER A 269 7.98 11.73 14.77
N HIS A 270 6.96 12.60 14.80
CA HIS A 270 5.93 12.74 13.78
C HIS A 270 6.50 13.09 12.39
N LEU A 271 7.52 13.95 12.30
CA LEU A 271 8.16 14.26 11.01
C LEU A 271 8.78 13.02 10.33
N LEU A 272 9.17 12.02 11.13
CA LEU A 272 9.68 10.74 10.65
C LEU A 272 8.54 9.71 10.45
N ILE A 273 7.52 9.74 11.31
CA ILE A 273 6.40 8.79 11.36
C ILE A 273 5.25 9.13 10.38
N ALA A 274 5.09 10.39 9.95
CA ALA A 274 3.99 10.87 9.11
C ALA A 274 3.89 10.14 7.74
N HIS A 275 4.97 9.48 7.31
CA HIS A 275 4.98 8.63 6.12
C HIS A 275 4.42 7.21 6.35
N LEU A 276 4.21 6.78 7.59
CA LEU A 276 3.82 5.41 7.98
C LEU A 276 2.49 5.34 8.72
N VAL A 277 2.15 6.36 9.50
CA VAL A 277 0.85 6.48 10.17
C VAL A 277 0.11 7.60 9.47
N ARG A 278 -0.96 7.27 8.74
CA ARG A 278 -1.81 8.28 8.10
C ARG A 278 -2.74 8.92 9.14
N ASP A 279 -2.18 9.87 9.88
CA ASP A 279 -2.71 11.04 10.63
C ASP A 279 -4.05 11.03 11.38
N GLY A 280 -4.89 9.99 11.33
CA GLY A 280 -6.17 9.96 12.05
C GLY A 280 -6.16 9.05 13.27
N THR A 281 -5.55 7.87 13.15
CA THR A 281 -5.81 6.75 14.07
C THR A 281 -5.33 7.02 15.49
N ILE A 282 -4.06 7.37 15.71
CA ILE A 282 -3.50 7.55 17.07
C ILE A 282 -4.29 8.61 17.88
N TRP A 283 -4.58 9.75 17.26
CA TRP A 283 -5.28 10.86 17.93
C TRP A 283 -6.76 10.55 18.14
N GLU A 284 -7.43 9.87 17.21
CA GLU A 284 -8.78 9.35 17.40
C GLU A 284 -8.86 8.41 18.63
N TYR A 285 -7.86 7.55 18.87
CA TYR A 285 -7.85 6.66 20.04
C TYR A 285 -7.55 7.37 21.36
N VAL A 286 -6.57 8.27 21.37
CA VAL A 286 -6.25 9.06 22.56
C VAL A 286 -7.47 9.89 22.97
N SER A 287 -8.10 10.60 22.03
CA SER A 287 -9.30 11.39 22.32
C SER A 287 -10.49 10.53 22.76
N PHE A 288 -10.68 9.33 22.21
CA PHE A 288 -11.81 8.47 22.55
C PHE A 288 -11.67 7.78 23.92
N TYR A 289 -10.46 7.41 24.35
CA TYR A 289 -10.24 6.77 25.65
C TYR A 289 -10.53 7.74 26.82
N PHE A 290 -10.16 9.02 26.66
CA PHE A 290 -10.44 10.06 27.66
C PHE A 290 -11.89 10.55 27.70
N MET A 291 -12.70 10.33 26.67
CA MET A 291 -14.12 10.69 26.67
C MET A 291 -15.05 9.65 27.33
N ARG A 292 -14.53 8.47 27.73
CA ARG A 292 -15.34 7.36 28.28
C ARG A 292 -15.05 6.98 29.74
N ARG A 293 -14.15 7.70 30.41
CA ARG A 293 -14.05 7.70 31.88
C ARG A 293 -14.63 9.00 32.42
#